data_AF-A0A519USN9-F1
#
_entry.id   AF-A0A519USN9-F1
#
_cell.length_a   1.000
_cell.length_b   1.000
_cell.length_c   1.000
_cell.angle_alpha   90.00
_cell.angle_beta   90.00
_cell.angle_gamma   90.00
#
_symmetry.space_group_name_H-M   'P 1'
#
loop_
_entity.id
_entity.type
_entity.pdbx_description
1 polymer ?
#
loop_
_entity_poly.entity_id
_entity_poly.type
_entity_poly.pdbx_seq_one_letter_code
_entity_poly.pdbx_strand_id
1 'polypeptide(L)'
;MQKIFFTLAAASLLAAPALAQAPAGASQAPDKLDAAALAKIKDEGMNRSKVMETAFYLTDVCGPRLAGSEGLARANAWTKKRLTEYGLANANVEAWGDFGRGWDIDKSYVAMTAPYYHAMIGVPKAWTPSTAGPLRKSVVLVKATTEADLAKYQGQLRDKIVLLPVATLPQPNFEPDAKRLSADDLQKMADAPASTPTTAANGPANTPDRLAAMRAQRELRTKVTAMLLAEGAAAVLSPARGTDGT
;
A
#
# COMPACT_ATOMS: atom_id res chain seq x y z
N MET A 1 -10.99 10.72 -68.74
CA MET A 1 -12.07 11.62 -68.28
C MET A 1 -11.54 12.49 -67.16
N GLN A 2 -11.60 13.81 -67.14
CA GLN A 2 -11.50 14.85 -68.16
C GLN A 2 -10.98 16.07 -67.38
N LYS A 3 -9.82 16.58 -67.79
CA LYS A 3 -9.28 17.88 -67.34
C LYS A 3 -10.14 19.01 -67.94
N ILE A 4 -10.11 20.20 -67.33
CA ILE A 4 -10.10 21.56 -67.94
C ILE A 4 -10.34 22.56 -66.78
N PHE A 5 -9.31 23.28 -66.30
CA PHE A 5 -8.76 24.58 -66.76
C PHE A 5 -9.69 25.78 -66.51
N PHE A 6 -9.30 26.78 -65.70
CA PHE A 6 -8.63 28.02 -66.14
C PHE A 6 -8.38 29.00 -64.98
N THR A 7 -7.26 29.71 -65.13
CA THR A 7 -6.68 30.83 -64.37
C THR A 7 -7.52 32.12 -64.40
N LEU A 8 -7.39 33.01 -63.39
CA LEU A 8 -6.88 34.38 -63.59
C LEU A 8 -6.57 35.10 -62.26
N ALA A 9 -5.73 36.12 -62.38
CA ALA A 9 -4.95 36.81 -61.36
C ALA A 9 -5.65 38.01 -60.69
N ALA A 10 -5.05 38.43 -59.56
CA ALA A 10 -4.59 39.79 -59.25
C ALA A 10 -5.22 40.52 -58.03
N ALA A 11 -4.29 41.20 -57.32
CA ALA A 11 -4.44 42.40 -56.49
C ALA A 11 -4.87 42.27 -55.01
N SER A 12 -3.84 42.10 -54.16
CA SER A 12 -3.51 42.98 -53.02
C SER A 12 -4.63 43.64 -52.21
N LEU A 13 -4.75 43.26 -50.92
CA LEU A 13 -4.80 44.23 -49.81
C LEU A 13 -4.29 43.56 -48.52
N LEU A 14 -3.31 44.20 -47.88
CA LEU A 14 -2.81 43.82 -46.55
C LEU A 14 -3.92 43.94 -45.50
N ALA A 15 -4.22 42.86 -44.79
CA ALA A 15 -4.90 42.91 -43.50
C ALA A 15 -4.41 41.74 -42.64
N ALA A 16 -3.58 42.05 -41.64
CA ALA A 16 -3.14 41.10 -40.63
C ALA A 16 -4.35 40.65 -39.79
N PRO A 17 -4.63 39.36 -39.59
CA PRO A 17 -5.62 38.94 -38.61
C PRO A 17 -4.99 39.05 -37.23
N ALA A 18 -5.56 39.95 -36.42
CA ALA A 18 -5.23 40.14 -35.02
C ALA A 18 -5.32 38.80 -34.26
N LEU A 19 -4.29 38.50 -33.46
CA LEU A 19 -4.35 37.49 -32.41
C LEU A 19 -5.58 37.76 -31.54
N ALA A 20 -6.56 36.86 -31.60
CA ALA A 20 -7.63 36.80 -30.61
C ALA A 20 -6.99 36.47 -29.26
N GLN A 21 -6.85 37.50 -28.42
CA GLN A 21 -6.51 37.35 -27.02
C GLN A 21 -7.60 36.51 -26.36
N ALA A 22 -7.28 35.28 -25.97
CA ALA A 22 -8.08 34.53 -25.03
C ALA A 22 -8.21 35.36 -23.74
N PRO A 23 -9.41 35.50 -23.15
CA PRO A 23 -9.55 36.20 -21.88
C PRO A 23 -8.77 35.43 -20.81
N ALA A 24 -7.59 35.97 -20.48
CA ALA A 24 -6.86 35.60 -19.29
C ALA A 24 -7.68 36.04 -18.07
N GLY A 25 -7.93 35.11 -17.15
CA GLY A 25 -8.46 35.40 -15.84
C GLY A 25 -9.98 35.43 -15.75
N ALA A 26 -10.61 34.24 -15.75
CA ALA A 26 -11.75 34.06 -14.87
C ALA A 26 -11.21 34.14 -13.43
N SER A 27 -11.17 35.36 -12.90
CA SER A 27 -10.95 35.61 -11.48
C SER A 27 -12.07 34.89 -10.73
N GLN A 28 -11.76 33.76 -10.09
CA GLN A 28 -12.67 33.18 -9.11
C GLN A 28 -12.83 34.25 -8.03
N ALA A 29 -14.01 34.84 -7.94
CA ALA A 29 -14.35 35.71 -6.82
C ALA A 29 -14.00 34.95 -5.53
N PRO A 30 -13.39 35.59 -4.53
CA PRO A 30 -13.14 34.93 -3.26
C PRO A 30 -14.49 34.47 -2.72
N ASP A 31 -14.68 33.15 -2.59
CA ASP A 31 -15.90 32.57 -2.04
C ASP A 31 -16.18 33.26 -0.70
N LYS A 32 -17.30 33.97 -0.63
CA LYS A 32 -17.76 34.58 0.63
C LYS A 32 -18.01 33.42 1.59
N LEU A 33 -17.18 33.32 2.62
CA LEU A 33 -17.27 32.27 3.63
C LEU A 33 -18.66 32.26 4.28
N ASP A 34 -19.46 31.22 4.00
CA ASP A 34 -20.77 31.05 4.63
C ASP A 34 -20.61 30.50 6.06
N ALA A 35 -20.62 31.41 7.03
CA ALA A 35 -20.50 31.08 8.44
C ALA A 35 -21.65 30.17 8.95
N ALA A 36 -22.85 30.28 8.36
CA ALA A 36 -23.98 29.42 8.75
C ALA A 36 -23.80 27.99 8.24
N ALA A 37 -23.30 27.81 7.01
CA ALA A 37 -22.93 26.49 6.50
C ALA A 37 -21.82 25.85 7.35
N LEU A 38 -20.78 26.63 7.70
CA LEU A 38 -19.70 26.15 8.59
C LEU A 38 -20.22 25.72 9.96
N ALA A 39 -21.14 26.49 10.56
CA ALA A 39 -21.73 26.14 11.85
C ALA A 39 -22.49 24.81 11.77
N LYS A 40 -23.25 24.58 10.69
CA LYS A 40 -23.96 23.30 10.47
C LYS A 40 -23.00 22.12 10.29
N ILE A 41 -21.91 22.30 9.53
CA ILE A 41 -20.88 21.26 9.35
C ILE A 41 -20.22 20.91 10.69
N LYS A 42 -19.86 21.91 11.50
CA LYS A 42 -19.28 21.70 12.82
C LYS A 42 -20.23 20.95 13.74
N ASP A 43 -21.48 21.36 13.77
CA ASP A 43 -22.51 20.71 14.60
C ASP A 43 -22.75 19.25 14.17
N GLU A 44 -22.75 18.97 12.86
CA GLU A 44 -22.82 17.59 12.37
C GLU A 44 -21.60 16.75 12.80
N GLY A 45 -20.40 17.30 12.66
CA GLY A 45 -19.16 16.62 13.00
C GLY A 45 -18.95 16.39 14.50
N MET A 46 -19.47 17.28 15.36
CA MET A 46 -19.23 17.24 16.80
C MET A 46 -20.39 16.62 17.59
N ASN A 47 -21.64 16.92 17.20
CA ASN A 47 -22.82 16.51 17.99
C ASN A 47 -23.61 15.36 17.34
N ARG A 48 -23.44 15.12 16.03
CA ARG A 48 -24.18 14.06 15.28
C ARG A 48 -23.27 13.13 14.48
N SER A 49 -22.02 13.00 14.92
CA SER A 49 -21.01 12.23 14.20
C SER A 49 -21.41 10.77 14.00
N LYS A 50 -21.29 10.29 12.77
CA LYS A 50 -21.44 8.88 12.37
C LYS A 50 -20.09 8.18 12.19
N VAL A 51 -19.01 8.76 12.70
CA VAL A 51 -17.64 8.25 12.49
C VAL A 51 -17.47 6.83 13.03
N MET A 52 -18.00 6.52 14.21
CA MET A 52 -17.85 5.19 14.81
C MET A 52 -18.68 4.13 14.07
N GLU A 53 -19.87 4.49 13.60
CA GLU A 53 -20.67 3.61 12.74
C GLU A 53 -19.93 3.33 11.43
N THR A 54 -19.43 4.38 10.78
CA THR A 54 -18.67 4.27 9.53
C THR A 54 -17.41 3.42 9.71
N ALA A 55 -16.67 3.65 10.80
CA ALA A 55 -15.50 2.88 11.15
C ALA A 55 -15.84 1.40 11.30
N PHE A 56 -16.85 1.06 12.11
CA PHE A 56 -17.31 -0.32 12.31
C PHE A 56 -17.66 -1.03 11.00
N TYR A 57 -18.41 -0.39 10.11
CA TYR A 57 -18.74 -1.00 8.82
C TYR A 57 -17.50 -1.24 7.96
N LEU A 58 -16.57 -0.31 7.95
CA LEU A 58 -15.33 -0.46 7.19
C LEU A 58 -14.43 -1.51 7.83
N THR A 59 -14.21 -1.51 9.14
CA THR A 59 -13.23 -2.37 9.82
C THR A 59 -13.73 -3.78 10.07
N ASP A 60 -14.98 -3.93 10.51
CA ASP A 60 -15.50 -5.20 11.02
C ASP A 60 -16.41 -5.87 9.99
N VAL A 61 -17.32 -5.12 9.38
CA VAL A 61 -18.31 -5.69 8.44
C VAL A 61 -17.67 -5.99 7.07
N CYS A 62 -16.88 -5.06 6.53
CA CYS A 62 -16.18 -5.31 5.26
C CYS A 62 -14.98 -6.25 5.44
N GLY A 63 -14.37 -6.24 6.62
CA GLY A 63 -13.19 -7.03 6.96
C GLY A 63 -11.90 -6.50 6.31
N PRO A 64 -10.82 -7.31 6.21
CA PRO A 64 -9.54 -6.91 5.61
C PRO A 64 -9.67 -6.46 4.14
N ARG A 65 -9.04 -5.33 3.77
CA ARG A 65 -9.22 -4.66 2.46
C ARG A 65 -7.90 -4.54 1.69
N LEU A 66 -7.24 -5.67 1.45
CA LEU A 66 -6.03 -5.68 0.62
C LEU A 66 -6.40 -5.27 -0.82
N ALA A 67 -5.49 -4.59 -1.51
CA ALA A 67 -5.67 -4.22 -2.91
C ALA A 67 -5.95 -5.46 -3.78
N GLY A 68 -7.06 -5.42 -4.53
CA GLY A 68 -7.52 -6.53 -5.36
C GLY A 68 -8.22 -7.67 -4.61
N SER A 69 -8.50 -7.54 -3.31
CA SER A 69 -9.18 -8.57 -2.53
C SER A 69 -10.71 -8.43 -2.53
N GLU A 70 -11.43 -9.49 -2.17
CA GLU A 70 -12.89 -9.48 -2.04
C GLU A 70 -13.35 -8.48 -0.96
N GLY A 71 -12.57 -8.35 0.13
CA GLY A 71 -12.88 -7.38 1.18
C GLY A 71 -12.83 -5.93 0.71
N LEU A 72 -11.89 -5.59 -0.18
CA LEU A 72 -11.88 -4.28 -0.82
C LEU A 72 -13.10 -4.10 -1.74
N ALA A 73 -13.47 -5.11 -2.51
CA ALA A 73 -14.67 -5.05 -3.36
C ALA A 73 -15.94 -4.81 -2.54
N ARG A 74 -16.11 -5.50 -1.40
CA ARG A 74 -17.22 -5.26 -0.45
C ARG A 74 -17.21 -3.83 0.08
N ALA A 75 -16.05 -3.32 0.48
CA ALA A 75 -15.91 -1.96 1.00
C ALA A 75 -16.23 -0.88 -0.03
N ASN A 76 -15.81 -1.07 -1.29
CA ASN A 76 -16.13 -0.17 -2.39
C ASN A 76 -17.64 -0.16 -2.67
N ALA A 77 -18.28 -1.33 -2.70
CA ALA A 77 -19.72 -1.45 -2.88
C ALA A 77 -20.50 -0.80 -1.73
N TRP A 78 -20.08 -1.04 -0.48
CA TRP A 78 -20.67 -0.42 0.71
C TRP A 78 -20.53 1.11 0.68
N THR A 79 -19.35 1.62 0.34
CA THR A 79 -19.08 3.06 0.27
C THR A 79 -19.93 3.72 -0.80
N LYS A 80 -20.01 3.14 -2.01
CA LYS A 80 -20.90 3.63 -3.07
C LYS A 80 -22.34 3.74 -2.58
N LYS A 81 -22.86 2.66 -1.98
CA LYS A 81 -24.23 2.63 -1.42
C LYS A 81 -24.44 3.73 -0.39
N ARG A 82 -23.51 3.87 0.56
CA ARG A 82 -23.64 4.86 1.64
C ARG A 82 -23.59 6.31 1.12
N LEU A 83 -22.73 6.60 0.15
CA LEU A 83 -22.69 7.91 -0.50
C LEU A 83 -23.98 8.22 -1.27
N THR A 84 -24.54 7.24 -1.96
CA THR A 84 -25.85 7.39 -2.61
C THR A 84 -26.97 7.66 -1.59
N GLU A 85 -26.99 6.95 -0.45
CA GLU A 85 -27.94 7.18 0.64
C GLU A 85 -27.84 8.59 1.24
N TYR A 86 -26.64 9.17 1.25
CA TYR A 86 -26.41 10.57 1.66
C TYR A 86 -26.85 11.60 0.60
N GLY A 87 -27.33 11.15 -0.56
CA GLY A 87 -27.84 12.01 -1.63
C GLY A 87 -26.79 12.46 -2.65
N LEU A 88 -25.60 11.84 -2.69
CA LEU A 88 -24.61 12.16 -3.73
C LEU A 88 -25.05 11.60 -5.09
N ALA A 89 -25.13 12.48 -6.10
CA ALA A 89 -25.66 12.14 -7.41
C ALA A 89 -24.76 11.23 -8.27
N ASN A 90 -23.43 11.27 -8.07
CA ASN A 90 -22.44 10.62 -8.95
C ASN A 90 -21.57 9.57 -8.22
N ALA A 91 -22.11 8.91 -7.19
CA ALA A 91 -21.36 7.89 -6.46
C ALA A 91 -21.12 6.64 -7.33
N ASN A 92 -19.87 6.42 -7.74
CA ASN A 92 -19.46 5.29 -8.56
C ASN A 92 -18.15 4.66 -8.06
N VAL A 93 -17.94 3.39 -8.42
CA VAL A 93 -16.67 2.71 -8.21
C VAL A 93 -15.93 2.76 -9.53
N GLU A 94 -14.80 3.45 -9.55
CA GLU A 94 -13.98 3.58 -10.75
C GLU A 94 -12.90 2.50 -10.77
N ALA A 95 -12.72 1.86 -11.91
CA ALA A 95 -11.65 0.90 -12.10
C ALA A 95 -10.31 1.64 -12.21
N TRP A 96 -9.33 1.24 -11.40
CA TRP A 96 -7.96 1.74 -11.51
C TRP A 96 -7.09 0.72 -12.24
N GLY A 97 -7.13 0.78 -13.57
CA GLY A 97 -6.37 -0.10 -14.46
C GLY A 97 -6.65 -1.60 -14.27
N ASP A 98 -5.74 -2.42 -14.81
CA ASP A 98 -5.79 -3.87 -14.69
C ASP A 98 -4.85 -4.34 -13.58
N PHE A 99 -5.36 -4.45 -12.35
CA PHE A 99 -4.58 -4.92 -11.19
C PHE A 99 -4.12 -6.39 -11.32
N GLY A 100 -4.76 -7.15 -12.21
CA GLY A 100 -4.50 -8.57 -12.41
C GLY A 100 -5.32 -9.46 -11.47
N ARG A 101 -4.76 -10.59 -11.04
CA ARG A 101 -5.46 -11.52 -10.15
C ARG A 101 -5.56 -10.94 -8.74
N GLY A 102 -6.78 -10.97 -8.20
CA GLY A 102 -7.03 -10.69 -6.80
C GLY A 102 -6.36 -11.70 -5.87
N TRP A 103 -6.32 -11.38 -4.58
CA TRP A 103 -5.70 -12.22 -3.57
C TRP A 103 -6.41 -12.11 -2.22
N ASP A 104 -6.75 -13.26 -1.67
CA ASP A 104 -7.33 -13.42 -0.33
C ASP A 104 -6.71 -14.63 0.37
N ILE A 105 -6.85 -14.68 1.70
CA ILE A 105 -6.37 -15.79 2.54
C ILE A 105 -7.59 -16.57 3.03
N ASP A 106 -7.81 -17.76 2.45
CA ASP A 106 -8.84 -18.67 2.94
C ASP A 106 -8.36 -19.47 4.15
N LYS A 107 -7.13 -20.00 4.07
CA LYS A 107 -6.54 -20.84 5.12
C LYS A 107 -5.01 -20.75 5.08
N SER A 108 -4.41 -20.57 6.26
CA SER A 108 -2.98 -20.73 6.47
C SER A 108 -2.75 -21.73 7.61
N TYR A 109 -1.86 -22.68 7.38
CA TYR A 109 -1.45 -23.64 8.40
C TYR A 109 0.03 -23.96 8.22
N VAL A 110 0.79 -23.77 9.29
CA VAL A 110 2.21 -24.09 9.32
C VAL A 110 2.47 -24.85 10.62
N ALA A 111 3.13 -26.01 10.52
CA ALA A 111 3.54 -26.78 11.68
C ALA A 111 4.85 -27.50 11.43
N MET A 112 5.66 -27.58 12.48
CA MET A 112 6.80 -28.47 12.53
C MET A 112 6.29 -29.88 12.83
N THR A 113 6.76 -30.88 12.09
CA THR A 113 6.38 -32.29 12.30
C THR A 113 7.49 -33.14 12.91
N ALA A 114 8.73 -32.64 12.93
CA ALA A 114 9.89 -33.29 13.52
C ALA A 114 10.87 -32.21 14.04
N PRO A 115 11.59 -32.44 15.16
CA PRO A 115 11.65 -33.70 15.93
C PRO A 115 10.40 -33.97 16.79
N TYR A 116 9.54 -32.97 17.00
CA TYR A 116 8.23 -33.11 17.63
C TYR A 116 7.24 -32.19 16.93
N TYR A 117 5.95 -32.41 17.18
CA TYR A 117 4.91 -31.56 16.62
C TYR A 117 4.90 -30.19 17.31
N HIS A 118 4.93 -29.12 16.52
CA HIS A 118 4.74 -27.76 17.02
C HIS A 118 3.96 -26.94 16.00
N ALA A 119 2.76 -26.49 16.36
CA ALA A 119 1.99 -25.59 15.53
C ALA A 119 2.63 -24.20 15.54
N MET A 120 2.74 -23.58 14.37
CA MET A 120 3.37 -22.26 14.20
C MET A 120 2.38 -21.27 13.60
N ILE A 121 2.44 -20.03 14.04
CA ILE A 121 1.70 -18.93 13.42
C ILE A 121 2.49 -18.50 12.19
N GLY A 122 1.87 -18.64 11.01
CA GLY A 122 2.43 -18.20 9.75
C GLY A 122 1.34 -17.59 8.89
N VAL A 123 1.63 -16.42 8.32
CA VAL A 123 0.72 -15.72 7.41
C VAL A 123 1.36 -15.71 6.02
N PRO A 124 0.65 -16.12 4.96
CA PRO A 124 1.17 -16.05 3.61
C PRO A 124 1.38 -14.59 3.22
N LYS A 125 2.44 -14.32 2.45
CA LYS A 125 2.67 -12.98 1.93
C LYS A 125 1.66 -12.68 0.84
N ALA A 126 1.20 -11.43 0.80
CA ALA A 126 0.30 -10.98 -0.25
C ALA A 126 0.81 -11.35 -1.65
N TRP A 127 -0.11 -11.80 -2.50
CA TRP A 127 0.12 -12.20 -3.89
C TRP A 127 1.00 -13.45 -4.09
N THR A 128 1.30 -14.23 -3.04
CA THR A 128 1.91 -15.56 -3.23
C THR A 128 0.87 -16.58 -3.68
N PRO A 129 1.24 -17.54 -4.57
CA PRO A 129 0.35 -18.63 -4.94
C PRO A 129 0.08 -19.56 -3.76
N SER A 130 -1.04 -20.29 -3.82
CA SER A 130 -1.35 -21.37 -2.89
C SER A 130 -0.54 -22.63 -3.18
N THR A 131 -0.43 -23.53 -2.21
CA THR A 131 0.18 -24.86 -2.40
C THR A 131 -0.87 -25.84 -2.97
N ALA A 132 -0.41 -26.86 -3.71
CA ALA A 132 -1.27 -27.95 -4.18
C ALA A 132 -1.60 -28.94 -3.03
N GLY A 133 -2.27 -28.43 -1.99
CA GLY A 133 -2.55 -29.15 -0.75
C GLY A 133 -1.43 -29.06 0.30
N PRO A 134 -1.48 -29.91 1.35
CA PRO A 134 -0.49 -29.90 2.43
C PRO A 134 0.93 -30.19 1.91
N LEU A 135 1.86 -29.27 2.16
CA LEU A 135 3.26 -29.40 1.78
C LEU A 135 4.10 -29.87 2.98
N ARG A 136 4.68 -31.08 2.89
CA ARG A 136 5.64 -31.60 3.88
C ARG A 136 7.00 -31.82 3.24
N LYS A 137 7.98 -30.97 3.57
CA LYS A 137 9.35 -31.01 3.02
C LYS A 137 10.39 -30.71 4.10
N SER A 138 11.65 -31.04 3.83
CA SER A 138 12.78 -30.68 4.71
C SER A 138 13.03 -29.17 4.70
N VAL A 139 13.50 -28.64 5.83
CA VAL A 139 13.81 -27.22 5.99
C VAL A 139 15.32 -26.99 5.83
N VAL A 140 15.72 -25.94 5.12
CA VAL A 140 17.12 -25.48 5.03
C VAL A 140 17.21 -24.02 5.45
N LEU A 141 18.13 -23.72 6.36
CA LEU A 141 18.39 -22.38 6.84
C LEU A 141 19.48 -21.72 5.99
N VAL A 142 19.11 -20.70 5.21
CA VAL A 142 20.05 -19.99 4.32
C VAL A 142 20.56 -18.73 5.02
N LYS A 143 21.73 -18.84 5.64
CA LYS A 143 22.43 -17.72 6.30
C LYS A 143 23.47 -17.11 5.33
N ALA A 144 22.99 -16.51 4.25
CA ALA A 144 23.87 -15.82 3.30
C ALA A 144 23.97 -14.33 3.66
N THR A 145 25.16 -13.89 4.08
CA THR A 145 25.49 -12.47 4.31
C THR A 145 26.24 -11.84 3.14
N THR A 146 26.85 -12.68 2.30
CA THR A 146 27.58 -12.29 1.10
C THR A 146 27.17 -13.18 -0.08
N GLU A 147 27.54 -12.79 -1.30
CA GLU A 147 27.32 -13.62 -2.49
C GLU A 147 28.11 -14.92 -2.46
N ALA A 148 29.32 -14.89 -1.90
CA ALA A 148 30.14 -16.09 -1.71
C ALA A 148 29.48 -17.08 -0.73
N ASP A 149 28.76 -16.58 0.28
CA ASP A 149 27.97 -17.45 1.16
C ASP A 149 26.76 -18.05 0.44
N LEU A 150 26.12 -17.28 -0.45
CA LEU A 150 24.99 -17.76 -1.22
C LEU A 150 25.37 -18.93 -2.14
N ALA A 151 26.56 -18.89 -2.75
CA ALA A 151 27.07 -19.96 -3.61
C ALA A 151 27.17 -21.32 -2.89
N LYS A 152 27.36 -21.33 -1.56
CA LYS A 152 27.43 -22.57 -0.76
C LYS A 152 26.11 -23.33 -0.73
N TYR A 153 24.98 -22.67 -0.99
CA TYR A 153 23.64 -23.26 -0.97
C TYR A 153 23.16 -23.68 -2.36
N GLN A 154 23.94 -23.38 -3.40
CA GLN A 154 23.54 -23.65 -4.77
C GLN A 154 23.36 -25.17 -5.00
N GLY A 155 22.23 -25.53 -5.61
CA GLY A 155 21.82 -26.90 -5.87
C GLY A 155 21.22 -27.64 -4.69
N GLN A 156 21.09 -27.00 -3.52
CA GLN A 156 20.57 -27.63 -2.30
C GLN A 156 19.13 -27.23 -1.98
N LEU A 157 18.53 -26.27 -2.70
CA LEU A 157 17.27 -25.65 -2.29
C LEU A 157 16.03 -26.27 -2.97
N ARG A 158 16.24 -27.04 -4.03
CA ARG A 158 15.17 -27.71 -4.78
C ARG A 158 14.29 -28.55 -3.86
N ASP A 159 12.97 -28.38 -3.99
CA ASP A 159 11.96 -29.14 -3.24
C ASP A 159 12.02 -28.98 -1.71
N LYS A 160 12.78 -28.01 -1.19
CA LYS A 160 12.90 -27.75 0.25
C LYS A 160 12.16 -26.49 0.67
N ILE A 161 11.84 -26.40 1.96
CA ILE A 161 11.35 -25.18 2.59
C ILE A 161 12.57 -24.38 3.04
N VAL A 162 12.73 -23.17 2.52
CA VAL A 162 13.87 -22.32 2.86
C VAL A 162 13.50 -21.38 4.00
N LEU A 163 14.27 -21.41 5.08
CA LEU A 163 14.16 -20.49 6.19
C LEU A 163 15.22 -19.38 6.03
N LEU A 164 14.75 -18.12 6.02
CA LEU A 164 15.63 -16.95 6.02
C LEU A 164 15.88 -16.46 7.45
N PRO A 165 17.07 -15.94 7.76
CA PRO A 165 17.42 -15.50 9.10
C PRO A 165 16.61 -14.28 9.54
N VAL A 166 16.30 -14.25 10.83
CA VAL A 166 15.74 -13.07 11.51
C VAL A 166 16.86 -12.05 11.70
N ALA A 167 16.78 -10.90 11.03
CA ALA A 167 17.82 -9.87 11.09
C ALA A 167 17.88 -9.16 12.45
N THR A 168 16.74 -9.05 13.13
CA THR A 168 16.63 -8.43 14.45
C THR A 168 15.84 -9.38 15.33
N LEU A 169 16.52 -9.96 16.31
CA LEU A 169 15.83 -10.82 17.27
C LEU A 169 14.82 -9.97 18.06
N PRO A 170 13.58 -10.47 18.22
CA PRO A 170 12.61 -9.79 19.06
C PRO A 170 13.18 -9.69 20.47
N GLN A 171 13.11 -8.47 21.03
CA GLN A 171 13.46 -8.24 22.42
C GLN A 171 12.19 -8.39 23.25
N PRO A 172 12.26 -8.95 24.47
CA PRO A 172 11.12 -8.97 25.36
C PRO A 172 10.62 -7.54 25.61
N ASN A 173 9.32 -7.32 25.35
CA ASN A 173 8.64 -6.09 25.76
C ASN A 173 8.02 -6.32 27.14
N PHE A 174 8.33 -5.45 28.10
CA PHE A 174 7.74 -5.48 29.45
C PHE A 174 6.67 -4.38 29.63
N GLU A 175 6.49 -3.52 28.63
CA GLU A 175 5.49 -2.46 28.63
C GLU A 175 4.18 -2.94 27.99
N PRO A 176 3.01 -2.45 28.45
CA PRO A 176 1.73 -2.78 27.83
C PRO A 176 1.65 -2.32 26.37
N ASP A 177 1.20 -3.20 25.46
CA ASP A 177 1.01 -2.92 24.03
C ASP A 177 -0.05 -1.84 23.77
N ALA A 178 -1.06 -1.76 24.65
CA ALA A 178 -2.12 -0.76 24.60
C ALA A 178 -2.15 0.04 25.91
N LYS A 179 -2.08 1.36 25.78
CA LYS A 179 -2.27 2.30 26.90
C LYS A 179 -3.54 3.10 26.63
N ARG A 180 -4.47 3.09 27.59
CA ARG A 180 -5.63 3.97 27.55
C ARG A 180 -5.15 5.39 27.86
N LEU A 181 -5.36 6.30 26.92
CA LEU A 181 -5.07 7.72 27.14
C LEU A 181 -6.03 8.28 28.21
N SER A 182 -5.47 9.05 29.13
CA SER A 182 -6.28 9.80 30.11
C SER A 182 -7.00 10.98 29.43
N ALA A 183 -8.00 11.55 30.10
CA ALA A 183 -8.65 12.76 29.60
C ALA A 183 -7.64 13.90 29.40
N ASP A 184 -6.66 14.03 30.30
CA ASP A 184 -5.59 15.03 30.21
C ASP A 184 -4.67 14.78 29.01
N ASP A 185 -4.37 13.52 28.69
CA ASP A 185 -3.56 13.18 27.52
C ASP A 185 -4.31 13.52 26.22
N LEU A 186 -5.60 13.22 26.17
CA LEU A 186 -6.46 13.59 25.05
C LEU A 186 -6.58 15.11 24.90
N GLN A 187 -6.68 15.84 26.00
CA GLN A 187 -6.72 17.31 26.00
C GLN A 187 -5.41 17.90 25.49
N LYS A 188 -4.26 17.40 25.95
CA LYS A 188 -2.93 17.81 25.43
C LYS A 188 -2.79 17.55 23.93
N MET A 189 -3.38 16.47 23.40
CA MET A 189 -3.39 16.19 21.97
C MET A 189 -4.30 17.15 21.20
N ALA A 190 -5.46 17.51 21.76
CA ALA A 190 -6.37 18.49 21.16
C ALA A 190 -5.77 19.90 21.12
N ASP A 191 -5.03 20.27 22.17
CA ASP A 191 -4.36 21.56 22.32
C ASP A 191 -2.99 21.61 21.61
N ALA A 192 -2.53 20.50 21.03
CA ALA A 192 -1.25 20.44 20.35
C ALA A 192 -1.24 21.44 19.18
N PRO A 193 -0.23 22.33 19.10
CA PRO A 193 -0.15 23.29 18.01
C PRO A 193 -0.04 22.53 16.68
N ALA A 194 -0.67 23.07 15.63
CA ALA A 194 -0.56 22.53 14.29
C ALA A 194 0.92 22.29 13.97
N SER A 195 1.29 21.03 13.73
CA SER A 195 2.68 20.66 13.49
C SER A 195 3.16 21.44 12.27
N THR A 196 4.16 22.31 12.45
CA THR A 196 4.92 22.83 11.33
C THR A 196 5.48 21.62 10.58
N PRO A 197 5.36 21.56 9.24
CA PRO A 197 5.95 20.48 8.46
C PRO A 197 7.41 20.41 8.85
N THR A 198 7.77 19.38 9.61
CA THR A 198 9.16 19.17 9.98
C THR A 198 9.83 18.87 8.65
N THR A 199 10.77 19.72 8.25
CA THR A 199 11.71 19.40 7.18
C THR A 199 12.63 18.31 7.71
N ALA A 200 12.10 17.11 7.92
CA ALA A 200 12.83 15.88 8.22
C ALA A 200 13.58 15.38 6.97
N ALA A 201 14.03 16.31 6.11
CA ALA A 201 14.91 16.06 5.00
C ALA A 201 16.35 15.76 5.47
N ASN A 202 16.69 16.08 6.73
CA ASN A 202 18.05 15.98 7.28
C ASN A 202 18.14 15.13 8.57
N GLY A 203 17.41 14.03 8.65
CA GLY A 203 17.83 12.94 9.54
C GLY A 203 19.12 12.29 9.01
N PRO A 204 19.87 11.50 9.80
CA PRO A 204 21.08 10.76 9.37
C PRO A 204 20.80 9.63 8.35
N ALA A 205 19.84 9.82 7.45
CA ALA A 205 19.37 8.91 6.44
C ALA A 205 20.23 8.91 5.15
N ASN A 206 21.06 9.93 4.93
CA ASN A 206 21.74 10.18 3.65
C ASN A 206 23.29 10.13 3.71
N THR A 207 23.90 9.32 4.57
CA THR A 207 25.35 9.07 4.42
C THR A 207 25.59 8.16 3.20
N PRO A 208 26.59 8.45 2.34
CA PRO A 208 26.93 7.61 1.19
C PRO A 208 27.13 6.14 1.55
N ASP A 209 27.75 5.86 2.70
CA ASP A 209 28.03 4.51 3.19
C ASP A 209 26.75 3.74 3.53
N ARG A 210 25.77 4.40 4.14
CA ARG A 210 24.46 3.78 4.45
C ARG A 210 23.69 3.49 3.17
N LEU A 211 23.72 4.39 2.19
CA LEU A 211 23.12 4.18 0.88
C LEU A 211 23.79 3.03 0.12
N ALA A 212 25.13 2.93 0.20
CA ALA A 212 25.89 1.81 -0.36
C ALA A 212 25.51 0.48 0.31
N ALA A 213 25.46 0.43 1.65
CA ALA A 213 25.04 -0.75 2.39
C ALA A 213 23.60 -1.18 2.04
N MET A 214 22.68 -0.22 1.91
CA MET A 214 21.29 -0.49 1.51
C MET A 214 21.17 -1.00 0.06
N ARG A 215 22.06 -0.57 -0.85
CA ARG A 215 22.11 -1.09 -2.22
C ARG A 215 22.64 -2.52 -2.23
N ALA A 216 23.78 -2.77 -1.59
CA ALA A 216 24.37 -4.10 -1.48
C ALA A 216 23.40 -5.11 -0.84
N GLN A 217 22.67 -4.71 0.21
CA GLN A 217 21.67 -5.58 0.84
C GLN A 217 20.47 -5.86 -0.07
N ARG A 218 20.04 -4.88 -0.88
CA ARG A 218 18.97 -5.08 -1.87
C ARG A 218 19.42 -6.03 -2.98
N GLU A 219 20.63 -5.84 -3.51
CA GLU A 219 21.22 -6.71 -4.53
C GLU A 219 21.33 -8.16 -4.06
N LEU A 220 21.83 -8.37 -2.83
CA LEU A 220 21.92 -9.71 -2.24
C LEU A 220 20.53 -10.35 -2.11
N ARG A 221 19.51 -9.62 -1.63
CA ARG A 221 18.14 -10.13 -1.53
C ARG A 221 17.54 -10.50 -2.89
N THR A 222 17.81 -9.70 -3.92
CA THR A 222 17.40 -10.01 -5.29
C THR A 222 18.06 -11.30 -5.78
N LYS A 223 19.37 -11.48 -5.56
CA LYS A 223 20.11 -12.69 -5.92
C LYS A 223 19.62 -13.94 -5.18
N VAL A 224 19.38 -13.82 -3.87
CA VAL A 224 18.77 -14.89 -3.06
C VAL A 224 17.41 -15.28 -3.64
N THR A 225 16.55 -14.30 -3.92
CA THR A 225 15.21 -14.56 -4.48
C THR A 225 15.29 -15.23 -5.85
N ALA A 226 16.20 -14.77 -6.72
CA ALA A 226 16.42 -15.35 -8.04
C ALA A 226 16.90 -16.81 -7.94
N MET A 227 17.81 -17.13 -7.02
CA MET A 227 18.27 -18.50 -6.78
C MET A 227 17.15 -19.41 -6.27
N LEU A 228 16.36 -18.94 -5.31
CA LEU A 228 15.23 -19.70 -4.76
C LEU A 228 14.20 -20.07 -5.83
N LEU A 229 13.92 -19.12 -6.73
CA LEU A 229 13.02 -19.36 -7.87
C LEU A 229 13.64 -20.31 -8.90
N ALA A 230 14.90 -20.09 -9.27
CA ALA A 230 15.59 -20.89 -10.29
C ALA A 230 15.77 -22.36 -9.88
N GLU A 231 16.05 -22.62 -8.60
CA GLU A 231 16.23 -23.99 -8.10
C GLU A 231 14.90 -24.70 -7.81
N GLY A 232 13.79 -23.96 -7.72
CA GLY A 232 12.49 -24.51 -7.37
C GLY A 232 12.37 -24.85 -5.88
N ALA A 233 12.70 -23.89 -5.01
CA ALA A 233 12.36 -24.00 -3.59
C ALA A 233 10.84 -24.14 -3.42
N ALA A 234 10.41 -25.06 -2.57
CA ALA A 234 8.98 -25.39 -2.43
C ALA A 234 8.20 -24.32 -1.67
N ALA A 235 8.83 -23.68 -0.67
CA ALA A 235 8.30 -22.52 0.03
C ALA A 235 9.43 -21.74 0.70
N VAL A 236 9.18 -20.48 1.06
CA VAL A 236 10.12 -19.63 1.80
C VAL A 236 9.46 -19.12 3.06
N LEU A 237 10.07 -19.42 4.20
CA LEU A 237 9.73 -18.85 5.50
C LEU A 237 10.69 -17.71 5.79
N SER A 238 10.14 -16.53 5.99
CA SER A 238 10.91 -15.32 6.28
C SER A 238 10.36 -14.62 7.51
N PRO A 239 11.20 -13.93 8.29
CA PRO A 239 10.72 -13.11 9.40
C PRO A 239 9.71 -12.05 8.95
N ALA A 240 8.67 -11.88 9.75
CA ALA A 240 7.85 -10.67 9.74
C ALA A 240 8.58 -9.55 10.51
N ARG A 241 8.12 -8.31 10.33
CA ARG A 241 8.58 -7.19 11.17
C ARG A 241 7.64 -7.12 12.38
N GLY A 242 8.19 -7.28 13.58
CA GLY A 242 7.43 -7.15 14.82
C GLY A 242 8.10 -7.91 15.97
N THR A 243 7.65 -7.65 17.19
CA THR A 243 8.17 -8.26 18.42
C THR A 243 7.30 -9.40 18.92
N ASP A 244 6.00 -9.38 18.62
CA ASP A 244 4.98 -10.19 19.33
C ASP A 244 4.22 -11.16 18.41
N GLY A 245 4.86 -11.65 17.35
CA GLY A 245 4.27 -12.65 16.44
C GLY A 245 3.32 -12.10 15.37
N THR A 246 3.28 -10.78 15.18
CA THR A 246 2.65 -10.07 14.05
C THR A 246 3.67 -9.21 13.32
#